data_AF-A0A0A0L5Z5-F1
#
_entry.id   AF-A0A0A0L5Z5-F1
#
_cell.length_a   1.000
_cell.length_b   1.000
_cell.length_c   1.000
_cell.angle_alpha   90.00
_cell.angle_beta   90.00
_cell.angle_gamma   90.00
#
_symmetry.space_group_name_H-M   'P 1'
#
loop_
_entity.id
_entity.type
_entity.pdbx_description
1 polymer ?
#
loop_
_entity_poly.entity_id
_entity_poly.type
_entity_poly.pdbx_seq_one_letter_code
_entity_poly.pdbx_strand_id
1 'polypeptide(L)'
;MASPPFSVIFGHQNLTFSWSLLLFLLPPLILSPSLVFASPCRNSCGNIPIKYPFGIDDGCGAPQFRRMFNCSNDLFFLTPSGSYKVQSIDYDKQSMVIYDPAMSTCSILQPHHDFIMTDIQSIIIPPSPDTVFALLNCSIDSPILNHYKYLCFNFSGHSCDELYGSCNAFRVFHLLANSTSPPCCFTGYDTVKMMSMNILDCTHYTTVLNTENLKGVGALDWEYGMKLSFSVADLGCDRCSKSGGNCGFDTETEGLLCLCSVSSNHTRDCVGGNIPNGGPNQASVLFIGEFLFLLLAILHLNFKSLTYY
;
A
#
# COMPACT_ATOMS: atom_id res chain seq x y z
N MET A 1 -91.06 29.85 42.17
CA MET A 1 -91.44 29.05 40.98
C MET A 1 -90.61 29.53 39.81
N ALA A 2 -90.10 28.57 39.03
CA ALA A 2 -89.32 28.67 37.79
C ALA A 2 -87.81 29.04 37.89
N SER A 3 -86.99 28.01 37.63
CA SER A 3 -85.61 28.01 37.11
C SER A 3 -85.63 27.87 35.57
N PRO A 4 -84.47 27.81 34.86
CA PRO A 4 -83.44 28.81 34.54
C PRO A 4 -83.45 29.11 32.99
N PRO A 5 -82.39 29.61 32.30
CA PRO A 5 -81.18 28.83 32.01
C PRO A 5 -79.84 29.60 31.96
N PHE A 6 -78.79 28.78 31.91
CA PHE A 6 -77.37 29.03 31.74
C PHE A 6 -77.00 29.80 30.46
N SER A 7 -75.95 30.64 30.56
CA SER A 7 -75.06 30.98 29.44
C SER A 7 -73.62 31.15 29.96
N VAL A 8 -72.78 30.18 29.62
CA VAL A 8 -71.33 30.16 29.89
C VAL A 8 -70.62 30.90 28.76
N ILE A 9 -69.87 31.96 29.08
CA ILE A 9 -69.00 32.66 28.13
C ILE A 9 -67.61 32.00 28.19
N PHE A 10 -67.27 31.28 27.12
CA PHE A 10 -65.92 30.76 26.88
C PHE A 10 -64.98 31.91 26.49
N GLY A 11 -64.09 32.29 27.40
CA GLY A 11 -62.94 33.14 27.10
C GLY A 11 -61.80 32.29 26.56
N HIS A 12 -61.51 32.39 25.25
CA HIS A 12 -60.31 31.85 24.64
C HIS A 12 -59.08 32.59 25.17
N GLN A 13 -58.31 31.98 26.07
CA GLN A 13 -56.93 32.40 26.34
C GLN A 13 -56.04 31.81 25.25
N ASN A 14 -55.58 32.68 24.34
CA ASN A 14 -54.56 32.37 23.35
C ASN A 14 -53.24 32.06 24.07
N LEU A 15 -52.86 30.78 24.11
CA LEU A 15 -51.49 30.36 24.40
C LEU A 15 -50.60 30.83 23.25
N THR A 16 -49.95 31.97 23.42
CA THR A 16 -48.84 32.40 22.55
C THR A 16 -47.66 31.48 22.82
N PHE A 17 -47.59 30.38 22.08
CA PHE A 17 -46.43 29.48 22.10
C PHE A 17 -45.21 30.28 21.61
N SER A 18 -44.37 30.70 22.55
CA SER A 18 -43.18 31.49 22.28
C SER A 18 -42.26 30.70 21.34
N TRP A 19 -42.18 31.15 20.09
CA TRP A 19 -41.32 30.59 19.04
C TRP A 19 -39.85 30.47 19.51
N SER A 20 -39.45 31.25 20.51
CA SER A 20 -38.11 31.19 21.13
C SER A 20 -37.78 29.86 21.81
N LEU A 21 -38.77 29.06 22.25
CA LEU A 21 -38.50 27.78 22.93
C LEU A 21 -38.22 26.63 21.93
N LEU A 22 -38.72 26.72 20.70
CA LEU A 22 -38.51 25.69 19.66
C LEU A 22 -37.09 25.76 19.04
N LEU A 23 -36.45 26.93 19.10
CA LEU A 23 -35.08 27.16 18.64
C LEU A 23 -34.01 26.53 19.55
N PHE A 24 -34.33 26.21 20.81
CA PHE A 24 -33.42 25.56 21.76
C PHE A 24 -33.41 24.02 21.67
N LEU A 25 -34.31 23.42 20.87
CA LEU A 25 -34.40 21.96 20.68
C LEU A 25 -33.73 21.49 19.38
N LEU A 26 -33.23 22.40 18.55
CA LEU A 26 -32.37 22.04 17.43
C LEU A 26 -30.95 21.81 18.00
N PRO A 27 -30.39 20.60 17.89
CA PRO A 27 -28.99 20.39 18.22
C PRO A 27 -28.19 21.38 17.37
N PRO A 28 -27.22 22.14 17.93
CA PRO A 28 -26.27 22.80 17.07
C PRO A 28 -25.61 21.68 16.27
N LEU A 29 -25.84 21.66 14.96
CA LEU A 29 -25.05 20.86 14.04
C LEU A 29 -23.66 21.48 14.11
N ILE A 30 -22.90 21.14 15.14
CA ILE A 30 -21.50 21.50 15.27
C ILE A 30 -20.83 20.69 14.17
N LEU A 31 -20.75 21.28 12.98
CA LEU A 31 -19.66 21.00 12.08
C LEU A 31 -18.41 21.33 12.88
N SER A 32 -17.86 20.35 13.59
CA SER A 32 -16.45 20.36 13.88
C SER A 32 -15.78 20.30 12.50
N PRO A 33 -15.10 21.37 12.02
CA PRO A 33 -14.14 21.14 10.96
C PRO A 33 -13.11 20.22 11.61
N SER A 34 -13.17 18.92 11.31
CA SER A 34 -11.93 18.16 11.27
C SER A 34 -11.05 18.99 10.35
N LEU A 35 -10.05 19.67 10.92
CA LEU A 35 -8.95 20.19 10.14
C LEU A 35 -8.32 18.94 9.53
N VAL A 36 -8.83 18.54 8.38
CA VAL A 36 -8.16 17.61 7.50
C VAL A 36 -6.99 18.42 7.02
N PHE A 37 -5.90 18.36 7.77
CA PHE A 37 -4.62 18.80 7.28
C PHE A 37 -4.39 18.00 6.01
N ALA A 38 -4.53 18.65 4.87
CA ALA A 38 -4.25 18.02 3.59
C ALA A 38 -2.79 17.58 3.65
N SER A 39 -2.58 16.27 3.68
CA SER A 39 -1.24 15.69 3.60
C SER A 39 -0.63 16.14 2.26
N PRO A 40 0.60 16.68 2.25
CA PRO A 40 1.28 17.02 1.01
C PRO A 40 1.67 15.77 0.21
N CYS A 41 1.66 14.59 0.83
CA CYS A 41 2.02 13.32 0.21
C CYS A 41 0.80 12.46 -0.09
N ARG A 42 0.75 11.87 -1.28
CA ARG A 42 -0.19 10.78 -1.60
C ARG A 42 0.12 9.55 -0.74
N ASN A 43 -0.92 9.02 -0.10
CA ASN A 43 -0.87 7.85 0.76
C ASN A 43 -1.42 6.58 0.10
N SER A 44 -1.84 6.66 -1.16
CA SER A 44 -2.32 5.53 -1.95
C SER A 44 -2.18 5.78 -3.45
N CYS A 45 -2.01 4.72 -4.22
CA CYS A 45 -2.12 4.71 -5.68
C CYS A 45 -3.02 3.56 -6.12
N GLY A 46 -4.21 3.88 -6.64
CA GLY A 46 -5.25 2.88 -6.85
C GLY A 46 -5.57 2.17 -5.52
N ASN A 47 -5.43 0.84 -5.51
CA ASN A 47 -5.67 0.01 -4.32
C ASN A 47 -4.43 -0.21 -3.44
N ILE A 48 -3.27 0.33 -3.83
CA ILE A 48 -2.01 0.11 -3.11
C ILE A 48 -1.77 1.26 -2.12
N PRO A 49 -1.77 1.01 -0.80
CA PRO A 49 -1.39 2.02 0.18
C PRO A 49 0.11 2.31 0.09
N ILE A 50 0.46 3.59 0.11
CA ILE A 50 1.83 4.12 0.07
C ILE A 50 2.17 4.61 1.46
N LYS A 51 3.16 3.96 2.08
CA LYS A 51 3.69 4.28 3.40
C LYS A 51 5.20 4.38 3.30
N TYR A 52 5.79 5.00 4.32
CA TYR A 52 7.23 4.97 4.51
C TYR A 52 7.75 3.51 4.43
N PRO A 53 8.83 3.24 3.68
CA PRO A 53 9.82 4.18 3.14
C PRO A 53 9.45 4.80 1.78
N PHE A 54 8.36 4.37 1.15
CA PHE A 54 8.04 4.77 -0.21
C PHE A 54 7.35 6.13 -0.26
N GLY A 55 7.60 6.85 -1.35
CA GLY A 55 6.93 8.10 -1.69
C GLY A 55 6.78 8.20 -3.20
N ILE A 56 5.64 8.74 -3.65
CA ILE A 56 5.38 9.01 -5.07
C ILE A 56 5.74 10.46 -5.39
N ASP A 57 5.30 11.38 -4.53
CA ASP A 57 5.53 12.80 -4.69
C ASP A 57 6.96 13.17 -4.28
N ASP A 58 7.58 14.09 -5.01
CA ASP A 58 8.96 14.49 -4.71
C ASP A 58 9.03 15.15 -3.32
N GLY A 59 9.99 14.72 -2.51
CA GLY A 59 10.11 15.13 -1.10
C GLY A 59 9.31 14.26 -0.11
N CYS A 60 8.56 13.25 -0.55
CA CYS A 60 7.85 12.31 0.32
C CYS A 60 8.59 10.97 0.45
N GLY A 61 8.46 10.31 1.60
CA GLY A 61 9.11 9.02 1.87
C GLY A 61 10.57 9.18 2.27
N ALA A 62 11.36 8.13 2.07
CA ALA A 62 12.80 8.16 2.33
C ALA A 62 13.56 8.57 1.05
N PRO A 63 14.60 9.43 1.15
CA PRO A 63 15.30 9.99 -0.01
C PRO A 63 15.93 8.92 -0.90
N GLN A 64 16.36 7.79 -0.33
CA GLN A 64 16.93 6.68 -1.11
C GLN A 64 15.92 5.97 -2.02
N PHE A 65 14.60 6.15 -1.81
CA PHE A 65 13.54 5.62 -2.68
C PHE A 65 12.97 6.69 -3.63
N ARG A 66 13.56 7.90 -3.64
CA ARG A 66 13.14 9.01 -4.50
C ARG A 66 13.08 8.57 -5.96
N ARG A 67 11.98 8.89 -6.63
CA ARG A 67 11.73 8.62 -8.06
C ARG A 67 11.79 7.14 -8.46
N MET A 68 11.63 6.21 -7.51
CA MET A 68 11.53 4.79 -7.83
C MET A 68 10.13 4.35 -8.23
N PHE A 69 9.11 5.20 -8.02
CA PHE A 69 7.73 4.85 -8.30
C PHE A 69 7.03 5.91 -9.15
N ASN A 70 6.14 5.45 -10.02
CA ASN A 70 5.18 6.29 -10.72
C ASN A 70 3.76 5.82 -10.39
N CYS A 71 2.86 6.76 -10.17
CA CYS A 71 1.45 6.50 -9.99
C CYS A 71 0.63 7.22 -11.07
N SER A 72 -0.03 6.41 -11.89
CA SER A 72 -1.12 6.87 -12.75
C SER A 72 -2.44 6.33 -12.19
N ASN A 73 -2.95 5.22 -12.72
CA ASN A 73 -4.06 4.45 -12.12
C ASN A 73 -3.56 3.29 -11.26
N ASP A 74 -2.47 2.67 -11.71
CA ASP A 74 -1.73 1.63 -11.00
C ASP A 74 -0.37 2.19 -10.56
N LEU A 75 0.21 1.55 -9.55
CA LEU A 75 1.57 1.84 -9.08
C LEU A 75 2.58 1.05 -9.91
N PHE A 76 3.62 1.73 -10.38
CA PHE A 76 4.73 1.14 -11.13
C PHE A 76 6.05 1.39 -10.42
N PHE A 77 6.86 0.34 -10.29
CA PHE A 77 8.26 0.42 -9.91
C PHE A 77 9.12 0.67 -11.15
N LEU A 78 9.96 1.70 -11.10
CA LEU A 78 10.75 2.16 -12.23
C LEU A 78 12.17 1.64 -12.11
N THR A 79 12.70 1.08 -13.20
CA THR A 79 14.10 0.65 -13.29
C THR A 79 14.66 1.09 -14.65
N PRO A 80 15.99 1.01 -14.86
CA PRO A 80 16.58 1.25 -16.18
C PRO A 80 16.02 0.36 -17.29
N SER A 81 15.59 -0.88 -16.99
CA SER A 81 15.01 -1.79 -18.00
C SER A 81 13.53 -1.56 -18.25
N GLY A 82 12.81 -0.79 -17.43
CA GLY A 82 11.40 -0.52 -17.67
C GLY A 82 10.57 -0.17 -16.45
N SER A 83 9.24 -0.22 -16.63
CA SER A 83 8.25 0.06 -15.59
C SER A 83 7.48 -1.22 -15.25
N TYR A 84 7.52 -1.60 -13.99
CA TYR A 84 7.03 -2.89 -13.50
C TYR A 84 5.81 -2.66 -12.63
N LYS A 85 4.68 -3.27 -12.97
CA LYS A 85 3.45 -3.06 -12.20
C LYS A 85 3.62 -3.66 -10.81
N VAL A 86 3.38 -2.85 -9.77
CA VAL A 86 3.34 -3.34 -8.39
C VAL A 86 2.00 -4.05 -8.18
N GLN A 87 2.06 -5.30 -7.76
CA GLN A 87 0.87 -6.10 -7.43
C GLN A 87 0.47 -5.92 -5.97
N SER A 88 1.45 -5.94 -5.06
CA SER A 88 1.23 -5.83 -3.63
C SER A 88 2.47 -5.31 -2.90
N ILE A 89 2.25 -4.73 -1.72
CA ILE A 89 3.30 -4.31 -0.79
C ILE A 89 2.92 -4.81 0.60
N ASP A 90 3.83 -5.57 1.21
CA ASP A 90 3.76 -6.04 2.59
C ASP A 90 4.81 -5.29 3.41
N TYR A 91 4.37 -4.26 4.14
CA TYR A 91 5.24 -3.42 4.96
C TYR A 91 5.77 -4.14 6.20
N ASP A 92 5.04 -5.13 6.72
CA ASP A 92 5.45 -5.89 7.90
C ASP A 92 6.59 -6.85 7.55
N LYS A 93 6.53 -7.47 6.36
CA LYS A 93 7.60 -8.32 5.83
C LYS A 93 8.66 -7.56 5.03
N GLN A 94 8.50 -6.26 4.89
CA GLN A 94 9.37 -5.40 4.08
C GLN A 94 9.59 -5.96 2.67
N SER A 95 8.50 -6.37 2.02
CA SER A 95 8.55 -6.95 0.68
C SER A 95 7.45 -6.42 -0.23
N MET A 96 7.68 -6.45 -1.54
CA MET A 96 6.68 -6.10 -2.53
C MET A 96 6.74 -7.06 -3.71
N VAL A 97 5.60 -7.30 -4.35
CA VAL A 97 5.55 -8.15 -5.56
C VAL A 97 5.32 -7.26 -6.77
N ILE A 98 6.16 -7.45 -7.78
CA ILE A 98 6.04 -6.79 -9.08
C ILE A 98 5.79 -7.81 -10.19
N TYR A 99 5.21 -7.33 -11.28
CA TYR A 99 5.02 -8.08 -12.52
C TYR A 99 5.80 -7.41 -13.65
N ASP A 100 6.64 -8.18 -14.34
CA ASP A 100 7.27 -7.75 -15.59
C ASP A 100 6.38 -8.11 -16.79
N PRO A 101 5.87 -7.15 -17.57
CA PRO A 101 5.16 -7.47 -18.80
C PRO A 101 6.05 -8.16 -19.86
N ALA A 102 7.38 -8.02 -19.78
CA ALA A 102 8.34 -8.60 -20.70
C ALA A 102 8.88 -9.98 -20.26
N MET A 103 8.48 -10.50 -19.09
CA MET A 103 8.80 -11.89 -18.75
C MET A 103 7.80 -12.85 -19.40
N SER A 104 8.28 -14.02 -19.83
CA SER A 104 7.38 -15.05 -20.36
C SER A 104 6.53 -15.66 -19.25
N THR A 105 5.36 -16.18 -19.60
CA THR A 105 4.47 -16.93 -18.69
C THR A 105 4.11 -18.26 -19.34
N CYS A 106 3.41 -19.12 -18.61
CA CYS A 106 2.99 -20.42 -19.11
C CYS A 106 2.08 -20.33 -20.37
N SER A 107 1.43 -19.18 -20.59
CA SER A 107 0.54 -18.92 -21.72
C SER A 107 1.09 -17.95 -22.78
N ILE A 108 2.07 -17.11 -22.44
CA ILE A 108 2.59 -16.06 -23.33
C ILE A 108 4.10 -16.13 -23.37
N LEU A 109 4.65 -16.23 -24.57
CA LEU A 109 6.09 -16.12 -24.81
C LEU A 109 6.43 -14.65 -25.08
N GLN A 110 7.33 -14.07 -24.29
CA GLN A 110 7.78 -12.69 -24.45
C GLN A 110 9.15 -12.62 -25.11
N PRO A 111 9.47 -11.55 -25.87
CA PRO A 111 10.77 -11.41 -26.50
C PRO A 111 11.89 -11.27 -25.47
N HIS A 112 13.12 -11.40 -25.95
CA HIS A 112 14.32 -11.22 -25.13
C HIS A 112 14.31 -9.87 -24.40
N HIS A 113 14.41 -9.92 -23.07
CA HIS A 113 14.44 -8.76 -22.20
C HIS A 113 15.36 -9.02 -21.00
N ASP A 114 16.12 -8.01 -20.60
CA ASP A 114 16.97 -8.06 -19.41
C ASP A 114 16.29 -7.30 -18.27
N PHE A 115 16.27 -7.88 -17.06
CA PHE A 115 15.84 -7.18 -15.84
C PHE A 115 17.03 -6.43 -15.22
N ILE A 116 17.07 -5.11 -15.36
CA ILE A 116 18.19 -4.25 -14.97
C ILE A 116 17.72 -3.27 -13.91
N MET A 117 18.45 -3.19 -12.80
CA MET A 117 18.23 -2.23 -11.72
C MET A 117 19.43 -1.29 -11.60
N THR A 118 19.24 -0.12 -10.99
CA THR A 118 20.39 0.73 -10.62
C THR A 118 21.18 0.11 -9.47
N ASP A 119 22.41 0.57 -9.25
CA ASP A 119 23.24 0.11 -8.12
C ASP A 119 22.50 0.25 -6.78
N ILE A 120 21.89 1.41 -6.55
CA ILE A 120 21.11 1.68 -5.33
C ILE A 120 19.93 0.72 -5.23
N GLN A 121 19.14 0.56 -6.29
CA GLN A 121 17.99 -0.35 -6.29
C GLN A 121 18.39 -1.79 -5.99
N SER A 122 19.49 -2.26 -6.58
CA SER A 122 20.01 -3.62 -6.38
C SER A 122 20.54 -3.87 -4.95
N ILE A 123 20.67 -2.82 -4.13
CA ILE A 123 21.11 -2.89 -2.74
C ILE A 123 19.93 -2.71 -1.79
N ILE A 124 19.09 -1.70 -2.02
CA ILE A 124 18.03 -1.34 -1.07
C ILE A 124 16.70 -2.04 -1.33
N ILE A 125 16.48 -2.53 -2.55
CA ILE A 125 15.25 -3.22 -2.97
C ILE A 125 15.51 -4.36 -3.98
N PRO A 126 16.48 -5.27 -3.74
CA PRO A 126 16.75 -6.37 -4.65
C PRO A 126 15.57 -7.36 -4.71
N PRO A 127 15.45 -8.14 -5.80
CA PRO A 127 14.69 -9.37 -5.78
C PRO A 127 15.10 -10.26 -4.61
N SER A 128 14.08 -10.77 -3.93
CA SER A 128 14.20 -11.59 -2.74
C SER A 128 14.75 -12.97 -3.14
N PRO A 129 15.52 -13.64 -2.27
CA PRO A 129 16.10 -14.95 -2.57
C PRO A 129 15.08 -16.05 -2.91
N ASP A 130 13.80 -15.87 -2.55
CA ASP A 130 12.70 -16.77 -2.87
C ASP A 130 12.16 -16.59 -4.30
N THR A 131 12.57 -15.53 -5.01
CA THR A 131 12.25 -15.30 -6.42
C THR A 131 13.23 -16.07 -7.29
N VAL A 132 12.73 -17.09 -7.96
CA VAL A 132 13.53 -17.93 -8.87
C VAL A 132 13.42 -17.41 -10.29
N PHE A 133 14.55 -17.20 -10.94
CA PHE A 133 14.65 -16.87 -12.36
C PHE A 133 14.82 -18.16 -13.15
N ALA A 134 13.87 -18.45 -14.04
CA ALA A 134 13.96 -19.57 -14.96
C ALA A 134 14.44 -19.07 -16.33
N LEU A 135 15.67 -19.43 -16.68
CA LEU A 135 16.27 -19.17 -17.98
C LEU A 135 15.86 -20.27 -18.94
N LEU A 136 15.34 -19.88 -20.10
CA LEU A 136 14.71 -20.78 -21.06
C LEU A 136 15.34 -20.65 -22.45
N ASN A 137 15.31 -21.77 -23.16
CA ASN A 137 15.86 -21.95 -24.50
C ASN A 137 17.27 -21.37 -24.60
N CYS A 138 18.15 -21.90 -23.74
CA CYS A 138 19.56 -21.57 -23.70
C CYS A 138 20.34 -22.41 -24.71
N SER A 139 21.42 -21.84 -25.23
CA SER A 139 22.40 -22.55 -26.04
C SER A 139 23.12 -23.61 -25.21
N ILE A 140 23.52 -24.72 -25.84
CA ILE A 140 24.33 -25.77 -25.19
C ILE A 140 25.72 -25.25 -24.76
N ASP A 141 26.21 -24.20 -25.42
CA ASP A 141 27.48 -23.55 -25.13
C ASP A 141 27.36 -22.44 -24.07
N SER A 142 26.16 -22.23 -23.52
CA SER A 142 25.91 -21.22 -22.49
C SER A 142 26.88 -21.36 -21.31
N PRO A 143 27.45 -20.24 -20.80
CA PRO A 143 28.30 -20.27 -19.62
C PRO A 143 27.61 -20.88 -18.39
N ILE A 144 26.29 -20.69 -18.26
CA ILE A 144 25.52 -21.17 -17.09
C ILE A 144 25.33 -22.69 -17.07
N LEU A 145 25.49 -23.34 -18.22
CA LEU A 145 25.40 -24.80 -18.35
C LEU A 145 26.76 -25.48 -18.28
N ASN A 146 27.82 -24.72 -18.56
CA ASN A 146 29.19 -25.20 -18.61
C ASN A 146 29.96 -24.73 -17.37
N HIS A 147 30.65 -23.59 -17.48
CA HIS A 147 31.58 -23.10 -16.45
C HIS A 147 30.88 -22.76 -15.12
N TYR A 148 29.67 -22.20 -15.18
CA TYR A 148 28.91 -21.74 -14.03
C TYR A 148 27.72 -22.64 -13.67
N LYS A 149 27.81 -23.94 -13.98
CA LYS A 149 26.74 -24.92 -13.72
C LYS A 149 26.23 -24.96 -12.28
N TYR A 150 27.10 -24.61 -11.32
CA TYR A 150 26.73 -24.57 -9.89
C TYR A 150 25.72 -23.48 -9.54
N LEU A 151 25.51 -22.49 -10.41
CA LEU A 151 24.49 -21.46 -10.26
C LEU A 151 23.08 -21.94 -10.66
N CYS A 152 23.00 -23.09 -11.34
CA CYS A 152 21.74 -23.74 -11.65
C CYS A 152 21.32 -24.65 -10.50
N PHE A 153 20.06 -24.57 -10.11
CA PHE A 153 19.50 -25.42 -9.06
C PHE A 153 18.12 -25.95 -9.43
N ASN A 154 17.65 -26.90 -8.63
CA ASN A 154 16.26 -27.35 -8.61
C ASN A 154 15.66 -26.89 -7.28
N PHE A 155 14.37 -26.56 -7.24
CA PHE A 155 13.68 -26.18 -6.01
C PHE A 155 12.47 -27.08 -5.80
N SER A 156 12.15 -27.49 -4.57
CA SER A 156 10.92 -28.22 -4.24
C SER A 156 10.61 -29.47 -5.10
N GLY A 157 11.61 -30.10 -5.71
CA GLY A 157 11.46 -31.26 -6.61
C GLY A 157 11.19 -30.89 -8.09
N HIS A 158 11.15 -29.60 -8.40
CA HIS A 158 10.93 -29.02 -9.71
C HIS A 158 12.24 -28.81 -10.46
N SER A 159 12.18 -29.01 -11.77
CA SER A 159 13.29 -28.82 -12.69
C SER A 159 12.82 -28.01 -13.88
N CYS A 160 13.66 -27.12 -14.40
CA CYS A 160 13.25 -26.18 -15.45
C CYS A 160 12.73 -26.87 -16.72
N ASP A 161 13.13 -28.11 -16.98
CA ASP A 161 12.68 -28.87 -18.17
C ASP A 161 11.16 -29.15 -18.13
N GLU A 162 10.57 -29.24 -16.94
CA GLU A 162 9.13 -29.48 -16.80
C GLU A 162 8.28 -28.35 -17.39
N LEU A 163 8.86 -27.14 -17.49
CA LEU A 163 8.22 -25.99 -18.12
C LEU A 163 7.96 -26.23 -19.60
N TYR A 164 8.86 -26.92 -20.32
CA TYR A 164 8.66 -27.22 -21.74
C TYR A 164 7.53 -28.22 -21.99
N GLY A 165 7.28 -29.13 -21.03
CA GLY A 165 6.19 -30.10 -21.13
C GLY A 165 4.85 -29.56 -20.63
N SER A 166 4.87 -28.74 -19.58
CA SER A 166 3.67 -28.31 -18.87
C SER A 166 3.06 -27.03 -19.45
N CYS A 167 3.89 -26.12 -19.98
CA CYS A 167 3.44 -24.81 -20.44
C CYS A 167 3.29 -24.72 -21.95
N ASN A 168 2.12 -24.23 -22.38
CA ASN A 168 1.80 -24.05 -23.79
C ASN A 168 2.78 -23.13 -24.52
N ALA A 169 3.20 -22.04 -23.87
CA ALA A 169 4.13 -21.08 -24.46
C ALA A 169 5.53 -21.68 -24.68
N PHE A 170 5.98 -22.54 -23.79
CA PHE A 170 7.34 -23.09 -23.80
C PHE A 170 7.47 -24.36 -24.63
N ARG A 171 6.37 -25.08 -24.85
CA ARG A 171 6.35 -26.31 -25.66
C ARG A 171 6.83 -26.11 -27.10
N VAL A 172 6.76 -24.89 -27.64
CA VAL A 172 7.30 -24.56 -28.97
C VAL A 172 8.78 -24.95 -29.10
N PHE A 173 9.55 -24.84 -28.02
CA PHE A 173 10.97 -25.17 -28.02
C PHE A 173 11.24 -26.66 -28.19
N HIS A 174 10.37 -27.50 -27.62
CA HIS A 174 10.46 -28.96 -27.79
C HIS A 174 10.08 -29.39 -29.21
N LEU A 175 9.14 -28.69 -29.86
CA LEU A 175 8.72 -28.98 -31.23
C LEU A 175 9.80 -28.63 -32.26
N LEU A 176 10.61 -27.61 -31.98
CA LEU A 176 11.69 -27.16 -32.87
C LEU A 176 12.96 -28.00 -32.71
N ALA A 177 13.25 -28.45 -31.50
CA ALA A 177 14.41 -29.27 -31.21
C ALA A 177 14.05 -30.77 -31.36
N ASN A 178 14.12 -31.27 -32.60
CA ASN A 178 13.89 -32.67 -32.97
C ASN A 178 14.62 -33.67 -32.04
N SER A 179 13.97 -34.06 -30.92
CA SER A 179 14.30 -35.08 -29.90
C SER A 179 14.90 -34.65 -28.54
N THR A 180 15.35 -33.41 -28.33
CA THR A 180 15.88 -32.96 -27.03
C THR A 180 15.44 -31.55 -26.70
N SER A 181 14.78 -31.35 -25.55
CA SER A 181 14.46 -30.01 -25.05
C SER A 181 15.72 -29.15 -24.99
N PRO A 182 15.69 -27.89 -25.46
CA PRO A 182 16.84 -27.02 -25.33
C PRO A 182 17.14 -26.76 -23.86
N PRO A 183 18.41 -26.64 -23.48
CA PRO A 183 18.78 -26.44 -22.09
C PRO A 183 18.07 -25.25 -21.41
N CYS A 184 17.91 -25.38 -20.09
CA CYS A 184 17.33 -24.37 -19.22
C CYS A 184 18.06 -24.37 -17.87
N CYS A 185 17.79 -23.36 -17.05
CA CYS A 185 18.39 -23.24 -15.72
C CYS A 185 17.47 -22.44 -14.80
N PHE A 186 17.21 -22.94 -13.59
CA PHE A 186 16.72 -22.09 -12.51
C PHE A 186 17.90 -21.47 -11.78
N THR A 187 17.85 -20.17 -11.54
CA THR A 187 18.91 -19.42 -10.88
C THR A 187 18.34 -18.26 -10.04
N GLY A 188 19.20 -17.58 -9.30
CA GLY A 188 18.84 -16.42 -8.49
C GLY A 188 19.11 -15.10 -9.22
N TYR A 189 18.65 -14.00 -8.61
CA TYR A 189 18.87 -12.66 -9.15
C TYR A 189 20.36 -12.30 -9.32
N ASP A 190 21.23 -12.77 -8.43
CA ASP A 190 22.67 -12.47 -8.50
C ASP A 190 23.29 -12.89 -9.84
N THR A 191 22.83 -14.01 -10.41
CA THR A 191 23.28 -14.51 -11.71
C THR A 191 22.87 -13.56 -12.82
N VAL A 192 21.58 -13.21 -12.91
CA VAL A 192 21.04 -12.34 -13.99
C VAL A 192 21.44 -10.88 -13.83
N LYS A 193 21.80 -10.46 -12.61
CA LYS A 193 22.42 -9.16 -12.34
C LYS A 193 23.83 -9.08 -12.90
N MET A 194 24.61 -10.16 -12.80
CA MET A 194 26.01 -10.19 -13.25
C MET A 194 26.16 -10.55 -14.74
N MET A 195 25.26 -11.38 -15.26
CA MET A 195 25.29 -11.87 -16.63
C MET A 195 23.94 -11.59 -17.29
N SER A 196 23.95 -10.74 -18.32
CA SER A 196 22.75 -10.50 -19.13
C SER A 196 22.32 -11.76 -19.87
N MET A 197 21.08 -11.79 -20.35
CA MET A 197 20.54 -12.90 -21.14
C MET A 197 21.40 -13.22 -22.38
N ASN A 198 21.99 -12.18 -22.99
CA ASN A 198 22.96 -12.34 -24.09
C ASN A 198 24.25 -13.06 -23.67
N ILE A 199 24.78 -12.77 -22.47
CA ILE A 199 25.98 -13.44 -21.95
C ILE A 199 25.64 -14.88 -21.55
N LEU A 200 24.45 -15.08 -20.96
CA LEU A 200 23.92 -16.39 -20.62
C LEU A 200 23.53 -17.19 -21.87
N ASP A 201 23.50 -16.59 -23.06
CA ASP A 201 23.07 -17.22 -24.31
C ASP A 201 21.71 -17.93 -24.16
N CYS A 202 20.78 -17.25 -23.48
CA CYS A 202 19.41 -17.66 -23.26
C CYS A 202 18.48 -16.64 -23.91
N THR A 203 17.35 -17.10 -24.43
CA THR A 203 16.46 -16.24 -25.23
C THR A 203 15.28 -15.70 -24.44
N HIS A 204 14.86 -16.41 -23.39
CA HIS A 204 13.66 -16.10 -22.62
C HIS A 204 13.92 -16.32 -21.14
N TYR A 205 13.21 -15.57 -20.31
CA TYR A 205 13.15 -15.84 -18.89
C TYR A 205 11.73 -15.74 -18.35
N THR A 206 11.48 -16.42 -17.24
CA THR A 206 10.30 -16.23 -16.40
C THR A 206 10.72 -16.20 -14.93
N THR A 207 9.82 -15.77 -14.06
CA THR A 207 10.09 -15.70 -12.62
C THR A 207 8.95 -16.31 -11.83
N VAL A 208 9.32 -17.03 -10.78
CA VAL A 208 8.39 -17.80 -9.95
C VAL A 208 8.60 -17.42 -8.48
N LEU A 209 7.50 -17.30 -7.76
CA LEU A 209 7.43 -16.93 -6.35
C LEU A 209 7.06 -18.12 -5.48
N ASN A 210 7.20 -17.95 -4.17
CA ASN A 210 6.63 -18.84 -3.16
C ASN A 210 7.09 -20.32 -3.31
N THR A 211 8.34 -20.51 -3.72
CA THR A 211 8.87 -21.81 -4.15
C THR A 211 8.79 -22.92 -3.11
N GLU A 212 8.80 -22.55 -1.83
CA GLU A 212 8.65 -23.48 -0.70
C GLU A 212 7.28 -24.19 -0.69
N ASN A 213 6.24 -23.52 -1.18
CA ASN A 213 4.86 -24.04 -1.21
C ASN A 213 4.49 -24.73 -2.54
N LEU A 214 5.44 -24.83 -3.47
CA LEU A 214 5.18 -25.42 -4.80
C LEU A 214 5.39 -26.93 -4.85
N LYS A 215 5.81 -27.59 -3.77
CA LYS A 215 6.07 -29.04 -3.79
C LYS A 215 4.82 -29.83 -4.22
N GLY A 216 4.89 -30.46 -5.39
CA GLY A 216 3.78 -31.24 -5.95
C GLY A 216 2.73 -30.42 -6.69
N VAL A 217 2.97 -29.12 -6.88
CA VAL A 217 2.14 -28.20 -7.67
C VAL A 217 2.72 -28.12 -9.08
N GLY A 218 1.88 -28.35 -10.10
CA GLY A 218 2.31 -28.28 -11.50
C GLY A 218 2.60 -26.85 -11.95
N ALA A 219 3.47 -26.69 -12.95
CA ALA A 219 3.90 -25.38 -13.42
C ALA A 219 2.79 -24.46 -13.93
N LEU A 220 1.64 -25.01 -14.34
CA LEU A 220 0.46 -24.23 -14.74
C LEU A 220 -0.13 -23.41 -13.58
N ASP A 221 0.00 -23.92 -12.36
CA ASP A 221 -0.60 -23.35 -11.14
C ASP A 221 0.42 -22.58 -10.28
N TRP A 222 1.62 -22.33 -10.81
CA TRP A 222 2.63 -21.55 -10.11
C TRP A 222 2.29 -20.06 -10.03
N GLU A 223 2.79 -19.42 -8.97
CA GLU A 223 2.71 -17.97 -8.81
C GLU A 223 3.85 -17.29 -9.59
N TYR A 224 3.50 -16.59 -10.67
CA TYR A 224 4.45 -15.85 -11.51
C TYR A 224 4.57 -14.39 -11.09
N GLY A 225 5.80 -13.92 -10.94
CA GLY A 225 6.12 -12.55 -10.52
C GLY A 225 7.51 -12.46 -9.90
N MET A 226 7.90 -11.25 -9.52
CA MET A 226 9.15 -11.00 -8.79
C MET A 226 8.85 -10.35 -7.45
N LYS A 227 9.30 -10.98 -6.37
CA LYS A 227 9.20 -10.42 -5.04
C LYS A 227 10.49 -9.68 -4.76
N LEU A 228 10.38 -8.41 -4.41
CA LEU A 228 11.50 -7.58 -3.99
C LEU A 228 11.47 -7.46 -2.48
N SER A 229 12.63 -7.54 -1.83
CA SER A 229 12.79 -7.25 -0.41
C SER A 229 13.39 -5.87 -0.26
N PHE A 230 12.75 -4.97 0.48
CA PHE A 230 13.23 -3.61 0.68
C PHE A 230 13.79 -3.40 2.08
N SER A 231 14.81 -2.56 2.19
CA SER A 231 15.41 -2.17 3.46
C SER A 231 15.10 -0.72 3.80
N VAL A 232 14.75 -0.49 5.06
CA VAL A 232 14.38 0.83 5.57
C VAL A 232 15.42 1.27 6.57
N ALA A 233 16.11 2.38 6.30
CA ALA A 233 16.88 3.04 7.33
C ALA A 233 15.91 3.68 8.34
N ASP A 234 16.04 3.36 9.63
CA ASP A 234 15.27 4.06 10.66
C ASP A 234 15.82 5.48 10.82
N LEU A 235 15.20 6.39 10.10
CA LEU A 235 15.55 7.81 10.06
C LEU A 235 14.66 8.64 10.99
N GLY A 236 13.99 8.00 11.95
CA GLY A 236 13.12 8.69 12.92
C GLY A 236 11.74 9.04 12.38
N CYS A 237 11.33 8.43 11.26
CA CYS A 237 9.99 8.58 10.68
C CYS A 237 8.87 8.18 11.67
N ASP A 238 9.15 7.27 12.59
CA ASP A 238 8.23 6.84 13.63
C ASP A 238 7.69 8.00 14.49
N ARG A 239 8.55 8.96 14.84
CA ARG A 239 8.14 10.13 15.66
C ARG A 239 7.24 11.06 14.86
N CYS A 240 7.61 11.34 13.62
CA CYS A 240 6.81 12.18 12.73
C CYS A 240 5.42 11.58 12.50
N SER A 241 5.38 10.29 12.17
CA SER A 241 4.13 9.55 11.93
C SER A 241 3.23 9.55 13.16
N LYS A 242 3.80 9.36 14.37
CA LYS A 242 3.04 9.42 15.64
C LYS A 242 2.49 10.81 15.96
N SER A 243 3.14 11.87 15.49
CA SER A 243 2.65 13.24 15.64
C SER A 243 1.58 13.64 14.62
N GLY A 244 1.20 12.73 13.70
CA GLY A 244 0.23 12.97 12.65
C GLY A 244 0.81 13.59 11.37
N GLY A 245 2.15 13.65 11.25
CA GLY A 245 2.84 14.13 10.06
C GLY A 245 3.23 13.01 9.10
N ASN A 246 3.59 13.40 7.88
CA ASN A 246 4.13 12.51 6.86
C ASN A 246 5.65 12.62 6.80
N CYS A 247 6.32 11.49 6.68
CA CYS A 247 7.78 11.48 6.54
C CYS A 247 8.18 11.87 5.12
N GLY A 248 9.19 12.73 5.04
CA GLY A 248 9.71 13.24 3.79
C GLY A 248 11.15 13.69 3.92
N PHE A 249 11.59 14.42 2.90
CA PHE A 249 12.92 14.99 2.82
C PHE A 249 12.90 16.29 2.01
N ASP A 250 13.89 17.13 2.24
CA ASP A 250 14.13 18.34 1.48
C ASP A 250 14.71 17.97 0.10
N THR A 251 14.12 18.45 -0.98
CA THR A 251 14.46 17.99 -2.34
C THR A 251 15.80 18.50 -2.86
N GLU A 252 16.38 19.51 -2.21
CA GLU A 252 17.67 20.12 -2.53
C GLU A 252 18.81 19.48 -1.72
N THR A 253 18.61 19.34 -0.41
CA THR A 253 19.64 18.84 0.53
C THR A 253 19.52 17.35 0.85
N GLU A 254 18.40 16.72 0.49
CA GLU A 254 18.01 15.34 0.86
C GLU A 254 17.94 15.11 2.38
N GLY A 255 17.91 16.19 3.15
CA GLY A 255 17.76 16.18 4.60
C GLY A 255 16.35 15.77 5.00
N LEU A 256 16.23 14.97 6.06
CA LEU A 256 14.95 14.45 6.52
C LEU A 256 14.04 15.55 7.08
N LEU A 257 12.76 15.47 6.72
CA LEU A 257 11.72 16.39 7.15
C LEU A 257 10.47 15.63 7.61
N CYS A 258 9.82 16.20 8.62
CA CYS A 258 8.46 15.85 9.01
C CYS A 258 7.49 16.87 8.40
N LEU A 259 6.63 16.40 7.51
CA LEU A 259 5.67 17.21 6.77
C LEU A 259 4.34 17.22 7.52
N CYS A 260 4.03 18.34 8.16
CA CYS A 260 2.88 18.49 9.05
C CYS A 260 1.66 19.11 8.37
N SER A 261 1.91 19.95 7.36
CA SER A 261 0.90 20.49 6.46
C SER A 261 1.56 20.93 5.16
N VAL A 262 0.77 21.43 4.20
CA VAL A 262 1.28 21.97 2.92
C VAL A 262 2.33 23.07 3.09
N SER A 263 2.30 23.80 4.21
CA SER A 263 3.21 24.92 4.48
C SER A 263 4.01 24.80 5.78
N SER A 264 3.91 23.66 6.48
CA SER A 264 4.55 23.45 7.79
C SER A 264 5.42 22.20 7.76
N ASN A 265 6.73 22.42 7.80
CA ASN A 265 7.74 21.39 7.86
C ASN A 265 8.50 21.50 9.19
N HIS A 266 8.73 20.37 9.84
CA HIS A 266 9.47 20.26 11.09
C HIS A 266 10.59 19.23 10.95
N THR A 267 11.57 19.25 11.87
CA THR A 267 12.72 18.33 11.78
C THR A 267 12.37 16.90 12.20
N ARG A 268 11.42 16.70 13.12
CA ARG A 268 11.15 15.38 13.73
C ARG A 268 9.68 15.08 14.01
N ASP A 269 8.92 16.08 14.42
CA ASP A 269 7.53 15.93 14.84
C ASP A 269 6.75 17.24 14.67
N CYS A 270 5.45 17.10 14.48
CA CYS A 270 4.52 18.20 14.39
C CYS A 270 4.22 18.74 15.79
N VAL A 271 4.61 19.99 16.04
CA VAL A 271 4.38 20.66 17.34
C VAL A 271 2.88 20.88 17.52
N GLY A 272 2.26 20.01 18.31
CA GLY A 272 0.79 19.95 18.51
C GLY A 272 0.26 18.56 18.89
N GLY A 273 1.07 17.50 18.79
CA GLY A 273 0.68 16.12 19.09
C GLY A 273 0.64 15.73 20.57
N ASN A 274 -0.08 16.48 21.42
CA ASN A 274 -0.59 15.96 22.71
C ASN A 274 -2.07 15.61 22.56
N ILE A 275 -2.39 14.77 21.56
CA ILE A 275 -3.64 14.01 21.54
C ILE A 275 -3.25 12.53 21.59
N PRO A 276 -3.38 11.84 22.74
CA PRO A 276 -3.27 10.40 22.72
C PRO A 276 -4.46 9.85 21.93
N ASN A 277 -4.19 8.82 21.12
CA ASN A 277 -5.12 7.94 20.41
C ASN A 277 -5.30 8.23 18.91
N GLY A 278 -4.44 7.58 18.12
CA GLY A 278 -4.88 6.97 16.87
C GLY A 278 -5.86 5.83 17.19
N GLY A 279 -7.15 6.15 17.11
CA GLY A 279 -8.29 5.25 17.31
C GLY A 279 -9.59 6.06 17.15
N PRO A 280 -10.65 5.52 16.54
CA PRO A 280 -11.79 6.32 16.13
C PRO A 280 -12.55 6.91 17.34
N ASN A 281 -12.78 8.23 17.28
CA ASN A 281 -13.81 8.96 18.03
C ASN A 281 -13.82 8.77 19.56
N GLN A 282 -12.90 9.43 20.27
CA GLN A 282 -13.01 9.62 21.74
C GLN A 282 -13.07 11.08 22.21
N ALA A 283 -13.18 12.05 21.30
CA ALA A 283 -13.43 13.45 21.67
C ALA A 283 -14.90 13.73 22.07
N SER A 284 -15.80 12.76 21.93
CA SER A 284 -17.24 12.92 22.15
C SER A 284 -17.69 12.72 23.60
N VAL A 285 -16.95 12.01 24.46
CA VAL A 285 -17.48 11.59 25.78
C VAL A 285 -17.40 12.70 26.85
N LEU A 286 -16.37 13.55 26.80
CA LEU A 286 -16.18 14.63 27.78
C LEU A 286 -17.21 15.75 27.63
N PHE A 287 -17.55 16.12 26.39
CA PHE A 287 -18.54 17.18 26.12
C PHE A 287 -20.00 16.72 26.34
N ILE A 288 -20.31 15.43 26.14
CA ILE A 288 -21.63 14.87 26.45
C ILE A 288 -21.88 14.90 27.96
N GLY A 289 -20.84 14.64 28.78
CA GLY A 289 -20.93 14.67 30.24
C GLY A 289 -21.31 16.06 30.79
N GLU A 290 -20.63 17.12 30.32
CA GLU A 290 -20.95 18.49 30.76
C GLU A 290 -22.33 18.97 30.27
N PHE A 291 -22.72 18.58 29.05
CA PHE A 291 -24.02 18.95 28.49
C PHE A 291 -25.20 18.25 29.21
N LEU A 292 -25.05 16.98 29.57
CA LEU A 292 -26.03 16.26 30.39
C LEU A 292 -26.16 16.84 31.80
N PHE A 293 -25.04 17.29 32.39
CA PHE A 293 -25.05 17.91 33.72
C PHE A 293 -25.80 19.25 33.71
N LEU A 294 -25.58 20.08 32.68
CA LEU A 294 -26.31 21.33 32.46
C LEU A 294 -27.80 21.10 32.21
N LEU A 295 -28.17 20.09 31.40
CA LEU A 295 -29.57 19.72 31.16
C LEU A 295 -30.28 19.27 32.44
N LEU A 296 -29.62 18.43 33.26
CA LEU A 296 -30.17 17.99 34.54
C LEU A 296 -30.33 19.14 35.54
N ALA A 297 -29.38 20.08 35.58
CA ALA A 297 -29.47 21.28 36.42
C ALA A 297 -30.65 22.18 36.01
N ILE A 298 -30.86 22.38 34.70
CA ILE A 298 -31.97 23.19 34.16
C ILE A 298 -33.32 22.51 34.43
N LEU A 299 -33.42 21.18 34.28
CA LEU A 299 -34.62 20.41 34.63
C LEU A 299 -34.93 20.52 36.14
N HIS A 300 -33.92 20.46 37.01
CA HIS A 300 -34.11 20.58 38.44
C HIS A 300 -34.60 21.97 38.87
N LEU A 301 -34.13 23.04 38.21
CA LEU A 301 -34.56 24.42 38.46
C LEU A 301 -36.01 24.64 38.01
N ASN A 302 -36.42 24.07 36.88
CA ASN A 302 -37.80 24.15 36.41
C ASN A 302 -38.77 23.36 37.31
N PHE A 303 -38.37 22.20 37.85
CA PHE A 303 -39.20 21.43 38.79
C PHE A 303 -39.44 22.14 40.12
N LYS A 304 -38.46 22.93 40.60
CA LYS A 304 -38.64 23.78 41.80
C LYS A 304 -39.58 24.96 41.55
N SER A 305 -39.71 25.43 40.31
CA SER A 305 -40.62 26.52 39.94
C SER A 305 -42.08 26.06 39.89
N LEU A 306 -42.34 24.78 39.54
CA LEU A 306 -43.68 24.18 39.49
C LEU A 306 -44.25 23.73 40.84
N THR A 307 -43.47 23.76 41.92
CA THR A 307 -43.92 23.38 43.26
C THR A 307 -44.37 24.57 44.12
N TYR A 308 -44.29 25.79 43.57
CA TYR A 308 -44.78 27.03 44.18
C TYR A 308 -45.84 27.70 43.29
N TYR A 309 -46.88 26.95 42.89
CA TYR A 309 -48.17 27.48 42.43
C TYR A 309 -49.27 26.47 42.71
#